data_AF-A0A7V3SRN0-F1
#
_entry.id   AF-A0A7V3SRN0-F1
#
_cell.length_a   1.000
_cell.length_b   1.000
_cell.length_c   1.000
_cell.angle_alpha   90.00
_cell.angle_beta   90.00
_cell.angle_gamma   90.00
#
_symmetry.space_group_name_H-M   'P 1'
#
loop_
_entity.id
_entity.type
_entity.pdbx_description
1 polymer ?
#
loop_
_entity_poly.entity_id
_entity_poly.type
_entity_poly.pdbx_seq_one_letter_code
_entity_poly.pdbx_strand_id
1 'polypeptide(L)'
;MLTKGNNNTANILLLSLVSLFLLTSLSCLITDNKKIYSPQIPAIEATATYKIAIGGVASGRNELVIFDEYNNILNLRGRALSFEVEGEDVVELVPRDGYQDFASGSGALIRPKKPGYAVIKYLIDGTRQEDEFLVIVPPQSIIQMMVAEAARQITDEADVDENNHVRLTSRSNTAEAIGFVARNRVKITYENDDLSLFDVDSNLWKSDPPASYFDAVIYAHNEDIYQYSPVDPSDPTHGIFEDAATRDGLDESFHRAYDQAVLTAADIFSESIDDPTGGAFAFFSPTEEEWSCILDLYTQQGTNIPPSCGFTDSDFPSLAPIELFVPRDIWRYKDGMPSFVFARQKGNSEGPVVIIE
;
A
#
# COMPACT_ATOMS: atom_id res chain seq x y z
N MET A 1 85.26 36.62 -55.05
CA MET A 1 84.97 37.35 -56.30
C MET A 1 83.49 37.17 -56.58
N LEU A 2 82.71 38.26 -56.47
CA LEU A 2 81.39 38.50 -57.11
C LEU A 2 80.24 37.55 -56.67
N THR A 3 79.04 37.98 -56.27
CA THR A 3 78.32 39.26 -56.36
C THR A 3 77.06 39.14 -55.47
N LYS A 4 76.66 40.21 -54.76
CA LYS A 4 75.44 41.04 -55.02
C LYS A 4 74.14 40.23 -55.16
N GLY A 5 73.02 40.63 -54.58
CA GLY A 5 72.71 41.96 -54.08
C GLY A 5 71.29 42.05 -53.53
N ASN A 6 71.13 43.19 -52.87
CA ASN A 6 69.99 43.64 -52.10
C ASN A 6 68.95 44.32 -53.02
N ASN A 7 67.72 44.39 -52.52
CA ASN A 7 66.74 45.48 -52.63
C ASN A 7 65.50 45.33 -53.55
N ASN A 8 64.40 45.80 -52.93
CA ASN A 8 63.12 46.32 -53.43
C ASN A 8 62.01 45.27 -53.52
N THR A 9 60.86 45.37 -52.82
CA THR A 9 60.12 46.53 -52.31
C THR A 9 59.26 46.19 -51.09
N ALA A 10 58.92 47.23 -50.34
CA ALA A 10 58.28 47.23 -49.04
C ALA A 10 56.77 46.88 -49.03
N ASN A 11 56.38 46.29 -47.90
CA ASN A 11 55.23 46.57 -47.01
C ASN A 11 53.81 46.75 -47.57
N ILE A 12 52.91 45.88 -47.09
CA ILE A 12 51.70 46.15 -46.27
C ILE A 12 51.37 44.79 -45.60
N LEU A 13 51.67 44.54 -44.31
CA LEU A 13 50.87 44.83 -43.10
C LEU A 13 49.40 44.38 -43.26
N LEU A 14 48.93 43.27 -42.67
CA LEU A 14 48.58 43.11 -41.25
C LEU A 14 48.43 41.59 -40.97
N LEU A 15 49.16 41.03 -39.99
CA LEU A 15 48.69 40.72 -38.61
C LEU A 15 47.56 39.67 -38.57
N SER A 16 47.64 38.52 -37.88
CA SER A 16 48.70 37.90 -37.08
C SER A 16 48.22 36.48 -36.72
N LEU A 17 48.88 35.44 -37.25
CA LEU A 17 48.84 34.10 -36.67
C LEU A 17 49.90 34.03 -35.57
N VAL A 18 49.48 33.82 -34.32
CA VAL A 18 50.39 33.40 -33.25
C VAL A 18 50.17 31.92 -33.02
N SER A 19 51.11 31.12 -33.51
CA SER A 19 51.30 29.73 -33.10
C SER A 19 52.26 29.73 -31.91
N LEU A 20 51.76 29.42 -30.72
CA LEU A 20 52.57 28.76 -29.69
C LEU A 20 51.65 27.82 -28.91
N PHE A 21 51.53 26.61 -29.44
CA PHE A 21 50.89 25.48 -28.76
C PHE A 21 51.77 25.06 -27.58
N LEU A 22 51.31 25.32 -26.36
CA LEU A 22 51.71 24.58 -25.18
C LEU A 22 50.45 24.06 -24.48
N LEU A 23 50.52 22.78 -24.13
CA LEU A 23 49.50 21.97 -23.50
C LEU A 23 48.91 22.65 -22.26
N THR A 24 47.58 22.75 -22.20
CA THR A 24 46.80 22.38 -21.01
C THR A 24 45.42 21.91 -21.47
N SER A 25 45.02 20.75 -20.96
CA SER A 25 43.75 20.08 -21.18
C SER A 25 42.59 20.93 -20.66
N LEU A 26 41.89 21.60 -21.57
CA LEU A 26 40.58 22.20 -21.31
C LEU A 26 39.51 21.15 -21.66
N SER A 27 39.28 20.23 -20.72
CA SER A 27 38.06 19.42 -20.76
C SER A 27 36.88 20.37 -20.64
N CYS A 28 36.06 20.36 -21.67
CA CYS A 28 34.79 21.06 -21.76
C CYS A 28 33.97 20.77 -20.49
N LEU A 29 33.93 21.71 -19.55
CA LEU A 29 32.92 21.71 -18.49
C LEU A 29 31.63 22.12 -19.18
N ILE A 30 30.91 21.13 -19.69
CA ILE A 30 29.46 21.21 -19.80
C ILE A 30 29.00 21.41 -18.35
N THR A 31 28.63 22.64 -18.00
CA THR A 31 27.76 22.88 -16.86
C THR A 31 26.45 22.18 -17.16
N ASP A 32 26.38 20.90 -16.76
CA ASP A 32 25.11 20.28 -16.45
C ASP A 32 24.42 21.23 -15.47
N ASN A 33 23.32 21.81 -15.92
CA ASN A 33 22.27 22.25 -15.03
C ASN A 33 21.81 21.01 -14.27
N LYS A 34 22.57 20.60 -13.23
CA LYS A 34 21.96 19.93 -12.10
C LYS A 34 20.90 20.90 -11.63
N LYS A 35 19.64 20.61 -11.98
CA LYS A 35 18.51 21.00 -11.15
C LYS A 35 18.99 20.72 -9.73
N ILE A 36 19.23 21.79 -8.97
CA ILE A 36 19.23 21.69 -7.54
C ILE A 36 17.82 21.19 -7.27
N TYR A 37 17.67 19.88 -7.10
CA TYR A 37 16.57 19.34 -6.33
C TYR A 37 16.75 20.05 -4.99
N SER A 38 16.02 21.14 -4.80
CA SER A 38 15.51 21.39 -3.46
C SER A 38 14.82 20.08 -3.14
N PRO A 39 15.25 19.31 -2.12
CA PRO A 39 14.35 18.29 -1.62
C PRO A 39 13.07 19.07 -1.34
N GLN A 40 12.03 18.81 -2.13
CA GLN A 40 10.71 19.11 -1.64
C GLN A 40 10.68 18.32 -0.34
N ILE A 41 10.70 19.03 0.79
CA ILE A 41 10.42 18.41 2.07
C ILE A 41 9.08 17.73 1.80
N PRO A 42 9.03 16.38 1.79
CA PRO A 42 7.80 15.68 1.47
C PRO A 42 6.69 16.22 2.39
N ALA A 43 5.44 16.19 1.92
CA ALA A 43 4.32 16.61 2.75
C ALA A 43 4.32 15.74 4.02
N ILE A 44 4.83 16.27 5.12
CA ILE A 44 4.80 15.61 6.43
C ILE A 44 3.35 15.70 6.88
N GLU A 45 2.67 14.56 6.91
CA GLU A 45 1.30 14.47 7.39
C GLU A 45 1.32 14.24 8.90
N ALA A 46 1.20 15.33 9.67
CA ALA A 46 1.12 15.24 11.13
C ALA A 46 -0.09 14.38 11.55
N THR A 47 0.16 13.27 12.24
CA THR A 47 -0.89 12.34 12.70
C THR A 47 -0.51 11.74 14.04
N ALA A 48 -1.53 11.46 14.87
CA ALA A 48 -1.35 10.67 16.08
C ALA A 48 -1.25 9.15 15.79
N THR A 49 -1.71 8.73 14.61
CA THR A 49 -1.71 7.32 14.19
C THR A 49 -1.07 7.17 12.82
N TYR A 50 0.03 6.42 12.77
CA TYR A 50 0.79 6.09 11.57
C TYR A 50 0.36 4.72 11.04
N LYS A 51 -0.21 4.70 9.84
CA LYS A 51 -0.53 3.48 9.10
C LYS A 51 0.53 3.28 8.03
N ILE A 52 1.49 2.38 8.28
CA ILE A 52 2.67 2.21 7.41
C ILE A 52 2.87 0.73 7.06
N ALA A 53 3.53 0.45 5.93
CA ALA A 53 3.75 -0.91 5.46
C ALA A 53 5.24 -1.25 5.39
N ILE A 54 5.56 -2.54 5.57
CA ILE A 54 6.93 -3.07 5.45
C ILE A 54 7.47 -2.82 4.04
N GLY A 55 6.61 -2.96 3.03
CA GLY A 55 6.94 -2.66 1.63
C GLY A 55 7.16 -1.17 1.33
N GLY A 56 7.04 -0.29 2.32
CA GLY A 56 7.22 1.16 2.17
C GLY A 56 5.89 1.91 2.09
N VAL A 57 5.98 3.24 2.10
CA VAL A 57 4.84 4.16 1.97
C VAL A 57 5.27 5.37 1.15
N ALA A 58 4.29 6.18 0.69
CA ALA A 58 4.58 7.48 0.12
C ALA A 58 5.51 8.31 1.03
N SER A 59 6.45 9.03 0.41
CA SER A 59 7.46 9.81 1.12
C SER A 59 6.82 10.79 2.11
N GLY A 60 7.38 10.90 3.32
CA GLY A 60 6.88 11.73 4.41
C GLY A 60 5.84 11.07 5.31
N ARG A 61 5.16 9.99 4.87
CA ARG A 61 4.12 9.32 5.69
C ARG A 61 4.66 8.50 6.85
N ASN A 62 5.93 8.13 6.79
CA ASN A 62 6.63 7.45 7.88
C ASN A 62 7.54 8.41 8.66
N GLU A 63 7.35 9.73 8.52
CA GLU A 63 8.11 10.72 9.29
C GLU A 63 7.27 11.25 10.46
N LEU A 64 7.72 10.95 11.67
CA LEU A 64 7.22 11.58 12.89
C LEU A 64 7.89 12.94 13.04
N VAL A 65 7.07 14.00 13.13
CA VAL A 65 7.54 15.36 13.37
C VAL A 65 6.77 15.96 14.53
N ILE A 66 7.52 16.56 15.45
CA ILE A 66 6.97 17.16 16.66
C ILE A 66 6.64 18.62 16.38
N PHE A 67 5.41 18.99 16.69
CA PHE A 67 4.89 20.35 16.51
C PHE A 67 4.69 21.03 17.87
N ASP A 68 4.71 22.37 17.88
CA ASP A 68 4.34 23.17 19.03
C ASP A 68 2.81 23.41 19.10
N GLU A 69 2.36 24.10 20.15
CA GLU A 69 0.93 24.42 20.37
C GLU A 69 0.32 25.30 19.26
N TYR A 70 1.14 25.89 18.40
CA TYR A 70 0.73 26.71 17.26
C TYR A 70 0.89 25.97 15.92
N ASN A 71 1.09 24.65 15.95
CA ASN A 71 1.28 23.79 14.79
C ASN A 71 2.52 24.14 13.93
N ASN A 72 3.55 24.73 14.53
CA ASN A 72 4.86 24.91 13.89
C ASN A 72 5.80 23.77 14.30
N ILE A 73 6.72 23.40 13.42
CA ILE A 73 7.75 22.40 13.76
C ILE A 73 8.54 22.90 14.98
N LEU A 74 8.57 22.08 16.04
CA LEU A 74 9.17 22.44 17.31
C LEU A 74 10.67 22.67 17.15
N ASN A 75 11.18 23.84 17.56
CA ASN A 75 12.60 24.12 17.50
C ASN A 75 13.33 23.52 18.72
N LEU A 76 14.13 22.48 18.48
CA LEU A 76 14.87 21.76 19.52
C LEU A 76 16.37 22.08 19.52
N ARG A 77 16.79 23.23 18.95
CA ARG A 77 18.20 23.60 18.89
C ARG A 77 18.82 23.67 20.31
N GLY A 78 19.81 22.81 20.55
CA GLY A 78 20.52 22.73 21.83
C GLY A 78 19.78 21.93 22.92
N ARG A 79 18.68 21.25 22.56
CA ARG A 79 17.92 20.34 23.43
C ARG A 79 18.12 18.90 22.98
N ALA A 80 17.97 17.96 23.91
CA ALA A 80 18.00 16.54 23.58
C ALA A 80 16.59 16.05 23.24
N LEU A 81 16.47 15.27 22.17
CA LEU A 81 15.26 14.52 21.81
C LEU A 81 15.57 13.02 21.82
N SER A 82 14.76 12.25 22.53
CA SER A 82 14.83 10.79 22.56
C SER A 82 13.44 10.18 22.56
N PHE A 83 13.35 8.89 22.25
CA PHE A 83 12.10 8.15 22.17
C PHE A 83 12.11 6.92 23.06
N GLU A 84 10.95 6.58 23.59
CA GLU A 84 10.62 5.30 24.18
C GLU A 84 9.59 4.63 23.26
N VAL A 85 9.83 3.36 22.91
CA VAL A 85 8.98 2.63 21.96
C VAL A 85 8.46 1.37 22.64
N GLU A 86 7.15 1.27 22.82
CA GLU A 86 6.49 0.01 23.13
C GLU A 86 6.30 -0.72 21.79
N GLY A 87 6.88 -1.93 21.63
CA GLY A 87 6.90 -2.64 20.35
C GLY A 87 8.16 -2.41 19.49
N GLU A 88 9.34 -2.38 20.10
CA GLU A 88 10.65 -2.20 19.41
C GLU A 88 10.99 -3.29 18.36
N ASP A 89 10.30 -4.43 18.44
CA ASP A 89 10.40 -5.48 17.44
C ASP A 89 9.59 -5.16 16.17
N VAL A 90 8.55 -4.32 16.26
CA VAL A 90 7.68 -3.89 15.15
C VAL A 90 8.28 -2.73 14.36
N VAL A 91 8.89 -1.74 15.03
CA VAL A 91 9.46 -0.55 14.37
C VAL A 91 10.84 -0.18 14.89
N GLU A 92 11.65 0.44 14.04
CA GLU A 92 12.88 1.13 14.39
C GLU A 92 12.70 2.64 14.15
N LEU A 93 13.25 3.46 15.05
CA LEU A 93 13.32 4.92 14.86
C LEU A 93 14.74 5.34 14.53
N VAL A 94 14.89 6.09 13.44
CA VAL A 94 16.18 6.69 13.04
C VAL A 94 16.01 8.18 12.78
N PRO A 95 17.09 8.98 12.82
CA PRO A 95 17.02 10.38 12.41
C PRO A 95 16.39 10.51 11.03
N ARG A 96 15.54 11.52 10.85
CA ARG A 96 14.90 11.83 9.57
C ARG A 96 15.95 12.07 8.48
N ASP A 97 15.60 11.76 7.24
CA ASP A 97 16.52 11.93 6.12
C ASP A 97 17.01 13.38 6.02
N GLY A 98 18.34 13.54 5.88
CA GLY A 98 18.99 14.85 5.86
C GLY A 98 19.37 15.43 7.23
N TYR A 99 19.03 14.77 8.34
CA TYR A 99 19.37 15.20 9.70
C TYR A 99 20.36 14.24 10.37
N GLN A 100 21.19 14.76 11.28
CA GLN A 100 22.23 13.97 11.96
C GLN A 100 21.70 13.25 13.21
N ASP A 101 20.65 13.78 13.82
CA ASP A 101 20.05 13.29 15.05
C ASP A 101 18.55 13.63 15.09
N PHE A 102 17.84 13.08 16.06
CA PHE A 102 16.41 13.34 16.23
C PHE A 102 16.09 14.81 16.50
N ALA A 103 16.92 15.49 17.30
CA ALA A 103 16.67 16.86 17.73
C ALA A 103 16.79 17.87 16.57
N SER A 104 17.77 17.71 15.69
CA SER A 104 17.97 18.56 14.52
C SER A 104 16.85 18.41 13.49
N GLY A 105 16.26 17.22 13.38
CA GLY A 105 15.08 16.94 12.54
C GLY A 105 13.74 17.14 13.24
N SER A 106 13.74 17.52 14.52
CA SER A 106 12.54 17.64 15.37
C SER A 106 11.60 16.43 15.29
N GLY A 107 12.18 15.22 15.25
CA GLY A 107 11.40 14.02 14.94
C GLY A 107 12.24 12.81 14.57
N ALA A 108 11.57 11.80 14.02
CA ALA A 108 12.18 10.52 13.61
C ALA A 108 11.56 9.99 12.30
N LEU A 109 12.34 9.23 11.55
CA LEU A 109 11.85 8.34 10.51
C LEU A 109 11.48 6.99 11.15
N ILE A 110 10.25 6.55 10.92
CA ILE A 110 9.73 5.26 11.39
C ILE A 110 10.02 4.21 10.32
N ARG A 111 10.77 3.17 10.68
CA ARG A 111 11.09 2.04 9.82
C ARG A 111 10.34 0.80 10.30
N PRO A 112 9.34 0.31 9.56
CA PRO A 112 8.64 -0.93 9.89
C PRO A 112 9.58 -2.13 9.72
N LYS A 113 9.52 -3.07 10.67
CA LYS A 113 10.35 -4.29 10.69
C LYS A 113 9.52 -5.56 10.53
N LYS A 114 8.35 -5.60 11.16
CA LYS A 114 7.37 -6.70 11.03
C LYS A 114 5.96 -6.17 11.30
N PRO A 115 4.90 -6.94 10.99
CA PRO A 115 3.55 -6.53 11.29
C PRO A 115 3.28 -6.45 12.79
N GLY A 116 2.39 -5.55 13.22
CA GLY A 116 2.05 -5.35 14.63
C GLY A 116 1.73 -3.90 14.98
N TYR A 117 1.78 -3.63 16.27
CA TYR A 117 1.51 -2.31 16.86
C TYR A 117 2.74 -1.81 17.60
N ALA A 118 3.02 -0.52 17.47
CA ALA A 118 3.99 0.15 18.33
C ALA A 118 3.42 1.46 18.86
N VAL A 119 3.80 1.84 20.08
CA VAL A 119 3.49 3.16 20.65
C VAL A 119 4.79 3.90 20.89
N ILE A 120 4.91 5.08 20.29
CA ILE A 120 6.09 5.93 20.39
C ILE A 120 5.77 7.08 21.34
N LYS A 121 6.61 7.25 22.35
CA LYS A 121 6.58 8.37 23.31
C LYS A 121 7.90 9.12 23.18
N TYR A 122 7.87 10.43 23.28
CA TYR A 122 9.08 11.23 23.18
C TYR A 122 9.40 11.98 24.47
N LEU A 123 10.70 12.22 24.65
CA LEU A 123 11.26 12.91 25.79
C LEU A 123 12.10 14.07 25.29
N ILE A 124 11.88 15.24 25.87
CA ILE A 124 12.73 16.41 25.64
C ILE A 124 13.51 16.69 26.91
N ASP A 125 14.84 16.73 26.79
CA ASP A 125 15.78 16.88 27.91
C ASP A 125 15.50 15.87 29.05
N GLY A 126 15.13 14.64 28.68
CA GLY A 126 14.81 13.54 29.61
C GLY A 126 13.43 13.64 30.27
N THR A 127 12.60 14.63 29.90
CA THR A 127 11.23 14.76 30.41
C THR A 127 10.25 14.23 29.37
N ARG A 128 9.48 13.20 29.74
CA ARG A 128 8.41 12.63 28.90
C ARG A 128 7.32 13.67 28.63
N GLN A 129 6.91 13.77 27.36
CA GLN A 129 5.80 14.63 26.93
C GLN A 129 4.47 13.86 26.94
N GLU A 130 3.34 14.58 26.89
CA GLU A 130 2.00 13.97 26.98
C GLU A 130 1.57 13.28 25.69
N ASP A 131 2.05 13.75 24.55
CA ASP A 131 1.73 13.20 23.24
C ASP A 131 2.31 11.78 23.08
N GLU A 132 1.47 10.86 22.58
CA GLU A 132 1.84 9.51 22.21
C GLU A 132 1.42 9.24 20.76
N PHE A 133 2.21 8.47 20.02
CA PHE A 133 1.95 8.15 18.62
C PHE A 133 1.77 6.64 18.46
N LEU A 134 0.64 6.23 17.89
CA LEU A 134 0.37 4.84 17.54
C LEU A 134 0.92 4.54 16.14
N VAL A 135 1.59 3.42 15.97
CA VAL A 135 2.00 2.90 14.67
C VAL A 135 1.35 1.55 14.45
N ILE A 136 0.71 1.39 13.30
CA ILE A 136 0.06 0.15 12.85
C ILE A 136 0.78 -0.31 11.58
N VAL A 137 1.36 -1.49 11.65
CA VAL A 137 2.00 -2.16 10.51
C VAL A 137 1.17 -3.40 10.17
N PRO A 138 0.33 -3.39 9.13
CA PRO A 138 -0.45 -4.56 8.75
C PRO A 138 0.43 -5.62 8.07
N PRO A 139 -0.01 -6.89 8.00
CA PRO A 139 0.62 -7.90 7.16
C PRO A 139 0.69 -7.45 5.70
N GLN A 140 1.87 -7.58 5.07
CA GLN A 140 2.10 -7.13 3.70
C GLN A 140 1.24 -7.89 2.69
N SER A 141 0.93 -9.16 2.98
CA SER A 141 0.07 -10.04 2.17
C SER A 141 -1.32 -9.45 1.93
N ILE A 142 -1.92 -8.76 2.90
CA ILE A 142 -3.24 -8.11 2.75
C ILE A 142 -3.15 -7.01 1.69
N ILE A 143 -2.08 -6.20 1.73
CA ILE A 143 -1.84 -5.12 0.75
C ILE A 143 -1.62 -5.71 -0.63
N GLN A 144 -0.74 -6.72 -0.76
CA GLN A 144 -0.43 -7.40 -2.02
C GLN A 144 -1.69 -7.98 -2.66
N MET A 145 -2.47 -8.71 -1.88
CA MET A 145 -3.74 -9.29 -2.32
C MET A 145 -4.71 -8.21 -2.82
N MET A 146 -4.98 -7.16 -2.03
CA MET A 146 -5.92 -6.11 -2.45
C MET A 146 -5.48 -5.39 -3.72
N VAL A 147 -4.19 -5.06 -3.84
CA VAL A 147 -3.66 -4.39 -5.03
C VAL A 147 -3.79 -5.30 -6.25
N ALA A 148 -3.41 -6.56 -6.14
CA ALA A 148 -3.46 -7.47 -7.28
C ALA A 148 -4.91 -7.81 -7.71
N GLU A 149 -5.84 -7.96 -6.75
CA GLU A 149 -7.25 -8.22 -7.03
C GLU A 149 -7.97 -7.01 -7.68
N ALA A 150 -7.69 -5.79 -7.22
CA ALA A 150 -8.58 -4.66 -7.49
C ALA A 150 -7.89 -3.29 -7.67
N ALA A 151 -6.61 -3.24 -8.05
CA ALA A 151 -5.86 -1.98 -8.16
C ALA A 151 -6.59 -0.86 -8.89
N ARG A 152 -7.28 -1.18 -9.99
CA ARG A 152 -8.00 -0.17 -10.77
C ARG A 152 -9.16 0.43 -9.97
N GLN A 153 -10.01 -0.41 -9.39
CA GLN A 153 -11.17 0.01 -8.60
C GLN A 153 -10.70 0.81 -7.38
N ILE A 154 -9.65 0.35 -6.69
CA ILE A 154 -9.06 1.03 -5.53
C ILE A 154 -8.49 2.40 -5.93
N THR A 155 -7.81 2.49 -7.08
CA THR A 155 -7.28 3.77 -7.62
C THR A 155 -8.39 4.77 -7.93
N ASP A 156 -9.51 4.30 -8.47
CA ASP A 156 -10.66 5.12 -8.82
C ASP A 156 -11.43 5.60 -7.57
N GLU A 157 -11.42 4.81 -6.49
CA GLU A 157 -12.08 5.14 -5.22
C GLU A 157 -11.25 6.03 -4.29
N ALA A 158 -9.92 6.05 -4.43
CA ALA A 158 -9.04 6.77 -3.53
C ALA A 158 -9.24 8.30 -3.60
N ASP A 159 -9.50 8.91 -2.44
CA ASP A 159 -9.52 10.36 -2.24
C ASP A 159 -8.09 10.90 -2.18
N VAL A 160 -7.81 11.94 -2.96
CA VAL A 160 -6.46 12.51 -3.12
C VAL A 160 -6.41 13.98 -2.71
N ASP A 161 -5.24 14.40 -2.25
CA ASP A 161 -4.93 15.80 -1.97
C ASP A 161 -4.63 16.60 -3.24
N GLU A 162 -4.31 17.89 -3.06
CA GLU A 162 -3.94 18.79 -4.16
C GLU A 162 -2.65 18.40 -4.89
N ASN A 163 -1.82 17.55 -4.27
CA ASN A 163 -0.58 17.02 -4.83
C ASN A 163 -0.77 15.60 -5.39
N ASN A 164 -2.01 15.13 -5.50
CA ASN A 164 -2.38 13.81 -6.00
C ASN A 164 -1.92 12.64 -5.11
N HIS A 165 -1.65 12.89 -3.82
CA HIS A 165 -1.39 11.86 -2.82
C HIS A 165 -2.69 11.37 -2.20
N VAL A 166 -2.78 10.07 -1.90
CA VAL A 166 -3.95 9.53 -1.17
C VAL A 166 -4.06 10.24 0.20
N ARG A 167 -5.24 10.69 0.59
CA ARG A 167 -5.41 11.32 1.91
C ARG A 167 -5.41 10.26 3.02
N LEU A 168 -4.90 10.56 4.21
CA LEU A 168 -4.96 9.64 5.37
C LEU A 168 -6.38 9.22 5.77
N THR A 169 -7.37 10.05 5.43
CA THR A 169 -8.81 9.78 5.66
C THR A 169 -9.49 9.05 4.51
N SER A 170 -8.74 8.73 3.44
CA SER A 170 -9.29 8.09 2.25
C SER A 170 -9.75 6.67 2.56
N ARG A 171 -10.88 6.29 1.97
CA ARG A 171 -11.56 5.00 2.16
C ARG A 171 -11.83 4.39 0.79
N SER A 172 -11.75 3.07 0.69
CA SER A 172 -12.05 2.34 -0.53
C SER A 172 -12.95 1.17 -0.16
N ASN A 173 -14.22 1.25 -0.55
CA ASN A 173 -15.20 0.20 -0.26
C ASN A 173 -14.78 -1.12 -0.90
N THR A 174 -14.15 -1.08 -2.08
CA THR A 174 -13.65 -2.27 -2.75
C THR A 174 -12.48 -2.90 -1.99
N ALA A 175 -11.47 -2.11 -1.59
CA ALA A 175 -10.36 -2.62 -0.77
C ALA A 175 -10.87 -3.17 0.57
N GLU A 176 -11.79 -2.45 1.22
CA GLU A 176 -12.37 -2.86 2.49
C GLU A 176 -13.08 -4.20 2.36
N ALA A 177 -13.99 -4.34 1.40
CA ALA A 177 -14.74 -5.57 1.21
C ALA A 177 -13.83 -6.79 0.93
N ILE A 178 -12.82 -6.64 0.06
CA ILE A 178 -11.86 -7.71 -0.24
C ILE A 178 -11.00 -8.05 0.99
N GLY A 179 -10.45 -7.04 1.67
CA GLY A 179 -9.65 -7.24 2.87
C GLY A 179 -10.44 -7.88 4.02
N PHE A 180 -11.73 -7.55 4.15
CA PHE A 180 -12.61 -8.18 5.14
C PHE A 180 -12.85 -9.66 4.87
N VAL A 181 -12.86 -10.11 3.61
CA VAL A 181 -12.94 -11.54 3.31
C VAL A 181 -11.76 -12.29 3.91
N ALA A 182 -10.54 -11.75 3.85
CA ALA A 182 -9.37 -12.35 4.52
C ALA A 182 -9.54 -12.37 6.04
N ARG A 183 -9.98 -11.25 6.63
CA ARG A 183 -10.27 -11.17 8.08
C ARG A 183 -11.34 -12.16 8.51
N ASN A 184 -12.39 -12.31 7.72
CA ASN A 184 -13.51 -13.21 8.03
C ASN A 184 -13.10 -14.67 7.92
N ARG A 185 -12.28 -15.04 6.94
CA ARG A 185 -11.65 -16.37 6.87
C ARG A 185 -10.78 -16.66 8.09
N VAL A 186 -9.96 -15.69 8.54
CA VAL A 186 -9.21 -15.80 9.81
C VAL A 186 -10.16 -16.03 10.98
N LYS A 187 -11.21 -15.21 11.11
CA LYS A 187 -12.18 -15.30 12.19
C LYS A 187 -12.91 -16.66 12.20
N ILE A 188 -13.44 -17.09 11.06
CA ILE A 188 -14.13 -18.38 10.91
C ILE A 188 -13.21 -19.54 11.27
N THR A 189 -11.97 -19.52 10.78
CA THR A 189 -10.95 -20.54 11.09
C THR A 189 -10.68 -20.60 12.60
N TYR A 190 -10.48 -19.44 13.22
CA TYR A 190 -10.19 -19.33 14.64
C TYR A 190 -11.39 -19.75 15.51
N GLU A 191 -12.61 -19.32 15.18
CA GLU A 191 -13.82 -19.59 15.97
C GLU A 191 -14.27 -21.06 15.86
N ASN A 192 -14.03 -21.71 14.72
CA ASN A 192 -14.34 -23.13 14.52
C ASN A 192 -13.20 -24.07 14.93
N ASP A 193 -12.00 -23.53 15.21
CA ASP A 193 -10.77 -24.30 15.46
C ASP A 193 -10.49 -25.34 14.36
N ASP A 194 -10.73 -24.95 13.10
CA ASP A 194 -10.64 -25.84 11.94
C ASP A 194 -9.89 -25.18 10.79
N LEU A 195 -8.58 -25.49 10.71
CA LEU A 195 -7.69 -25.04 9.65
C LEU A 195 -8.06 -25.60 8.26
N SER A 196 -8.80 -26.70 8.21
CA SER A 196 -9.17 -27.34 6.93
C SER A 196 -10.28 -26.60 6.19
N LEU A 197 -11.00 -25.68 6.84
CA LEU A 197 -12.06 -24.89 6.21
C LEU A 197 -11.57 -24.07 5.01
N PHE A 198 -10.31 -23.63 5.05
CA PHE A 198 -9.68 -22.88 3.97
C PHE A 198 -8.26 -23.40 3.66
N ASP A 199 -7.99 -24.68 3.92
CA ASP A 199 -6.68 -25.32 3.66
C ASP A 199 -5.47 -24.56 4.26
N VAL A 200 -5.63 -24.07 5.49
CA VAL A 200 -4.65 -23.21 6.16
C VAL A 200 -3.44 -24.01 6.67
N ASP A 201 -2.22 -23.56 6.34
CA ASP A 201 -0.99 -24.17 6.87
C ASP A 201 -0.85 -23.90 8.39
N SER A 202 -0.84 -24.98 9.17
CA SER A 202 -0.77 -24.90 10.64
C SER A 202 0.52 -24.34 11.22
N ASN A 203 1.65 -24.48 10.51
CA ASN A 203 2.94 -23.93 10.92
C ASN A 203 2.94 -22.42 10.69
N LEU A 204 2.46 -21.97 9.52
CA LEU A 204 2.33 -20.54 9.23
C LEU A 204 1.35 -19.89 10.21
N TRP A 205 0.17 -20.50 10.41
CA TRP A 205 -0.85 -20.02 11.33
C TRP A 205 -0.30 -19.73 12.73
N LYS A 206 0.56 -20.61 13.27
CA LYS A 206 1.12 -20.50 14.63
C LYS A 206 2.41 -19.67 14.74
N SER A 207 2.93 -19.16 13.63
CA SER A 207 4.29 -18.61 13.60
C SER A 207 4.46 -17.26 14.30
N ASP A 208 3.55 -16.31 14.10
CA ASP A 208 3.55 -14.98 14.75
C ASP A 208 2.13 -14.37 14.78
N PRO A 209 1.18 -14.94 15.56
CA PRO A 209 -0.16 -14.39 15.65
C PRO A 209 -0.19 -12.98 16.26
N PRO A 210 -1.14 -12.11 15.85
CA PRO A 210 -2.24 -12.37 14.91
C PRO A 210 -1.86 -12.14 13.43
N ALA A 211 -0.69 -11.58 13.15
CA ALA A 211 -0.27 -11.25 11.78
C ALA A 211 -0.20 -12.49 10.89
N SER A 212 0.38 -13.58 11.41
CA SER A 212 0.54 -14.82 10.68
C SER A 212 -0.77 -15.52 10.32
N TYR A 213 -1.90 -15.15 10.94
CA TYR A 213 -3.21 -15.69 10.56
C TYR A 213 -3.64 -15.20 9.18
N PHE A 214 -3.39 -13.92 8.86
CA PHE A 214 -3.69 -13.37 7.55
C PHE A 214 -2.82 -13.99 6.47
N ASP A 215 -1.51 -14.11 6.73
CA ASP A 215 -0.59 -14.77 5.80
C ASP A 215 -1.03 -16.22 5.55
N ALA A 216 -1.37 -16.96 6.60
CA ALA A 216 -1.78 -18.35 6.48
C ALA A 216 -3.07 -18.54 5.68
N VAL A 217 -4.02 -17.61 5.76
CA VAL A 217 -5.27 -17.63 4.97
C VAL A 217 -5.05 -17.16 3.54
N ILE A 218 -4.23 -16.14 3.32
CA ILE A 218 -4.00 -15.59 1.98
C ILE A 218 -3.17 -16.56 1.14
N TYR A 219 -2.11 -17.14 1.71
CA TYR A 219 -1.24 -18.11 1.03
C TYR A 219 -1.76 -19.55 1.06
N ALA A 220 -2.93 -19.79 1.67
CA ALA A 220 -3.50 -21.12 1.70
C ALA A 220 -3.79 -21.63 0.29
N HIS A 221 -3.44 -22.89 0.08
CA HIS A 221 -3.68 -23.60 -1.16
C HIS A 221 -3.72 -25.12 -0.90
N ASN A 222 -4.39 -25.83 -1.79
CA ASN A 222 -4.41 -27.28 -1.81
C ASN A 222 -4.07 -27.76 -3.21
N GLU A 223 -2.91 -28.40 -3.34
CA GLU A 223 -2.31 -28.76 -4.63
C GLU A 223 -2.18 -27.51 -5.53
N ASP A 224 -2.98 -27.40 -6.59
CA ASP A 224 -2.98 -26.28 -7.53
C ASP A 224 -4.23 -25.38 -7.36
N ILE A 225 -4.95 -25.49 -6.23
CA ILE A 225 -6.13 -24.69 -5.91
C ILE A 225 -5.75 -23.65 -4.87
N TYR A 226 -5.77 -22.37 -5.25
CA TYR A 226 -5.40 -21.24 -4.39
C TYR A 226 -6.64 -20.54 -3.85
N GLN A 227 -6.54 -20.02 -2.62
CA GLN A 227 -7.64 -19.32 -1.96
C GLN A 227 -7.86 -17.89 -2.50
N TYR A 228 -6.85 -17.31 -3.15
CA TYR A 228 -6.87 -16.00 -3.80
C TYR A 228 -6.15 -16.10 -5.14
N SER A 229 -6.77 -15.60 -6.22
CA SER A 229 -6.24 -15.77 -7.58
C SER A 229 -4.82 -15.21 -7.76
N PRO A 230 -4.46 -14.03 -7.22
CA PRO A 230 -3.12 -13.48 -7.41
C PRO A 230 -1.99 -14.27 -6.73
N VAL A 231 -2.32 -15.20 -5.83
CA VAL A 231 -1.33 -16.07 -5.20
C VAL A 231 -0.95 -17.22 -6.13
N ASP A 232 -1.83 -17.62 -7.06
CA ASP A 232 -1.54 -18.63 -8.07
C ASP A 232 -0.49 -18.11 -9.07
N PRO A 233 0.68 -18.75 -9.20
CA PRO A 233 1.69 -18.36 -10.18
C PRO A 233 1.23 -18.40 -11.65
N SER A 234 0.11 -19.07 -11.94
CA SER A 234 -0.49 -19.13 -13.27
C SER A 234 -1.46 -17.98 -13.57
N ASP A 235 -1.90 -17.25 -12.53
CA ASP A 235 -2.84 -16.15 -12.68
C ASP A 235 -2.16 -14.91 -13.31
N PRO A 236 -2.82 -14.20 -14.26
CA PRO A 236 -2.25 -13.00 -14.87
C PRO A 236 -1.90 -11.86 -13.91
N THR A 237 -2.50 -11.83 -12.71
CA THR A 237 -2.26 -10.81 -11.69
C THR A 237 -1.15 -11.20 -10.70
N HIS A 238 -0.58 -12.40 -10.81
CA HIS A 238 0.49 -12.86 -9.91
C HIS A 238 1.70 -11.94 -9.88
N GLY A 239 2.14 -11.45 -11.04
CA GLY A 239 3.25 -10.49 -11.10
C GLY A 239 2.97 -9.21 -10.32
N ILE A 240 1.71 -8.72 -10.35
CA ILE A 240 1.29 -7.55 -9.56
C ILE A 240 1.35 -7.87 -8.07
N PHE A 241 0.94 -9.07 -7.68
CA PHE A 241 1.01 -9.52 -6.29
C PHE A 241 2.45 -9.57 -5.78
N GLU A 242 3.39 -10.13 -6.55
CA GLU A 242 4.82 -10.16 -6.21
C GLU A 242 5.43 -8.76 -6.14
N ASP A 243 5.17 -7.92 -7.15
CA ASP A 243 5.70 -6.56 -7.23
C ASP A 243 5.17 -5.67 -6.09
N ALA A 244 3.92 -5.89 -5.66
CA ALA A 244 3.32 -5.23 -4.51
C ALA A 244 3.93 -5.63 -3.14
N ALA A 245 4.95 -6.49 -3.11
CA ALA A 245 5.73 -6.71 -1.89
C ALA A 245 6.42 -5.41 -1.43
N THR A 246 6.74 -4.52 -2.37
CA THR A 246 7.27 -3.19 -2.07
C THR A 246 6.58 -2.12 -2.92
N ARG A 247 6.37 -0.93 -2.36
CA ARG A 247 5.77 0.20 -3.08
C ARG A 247 6.56 0.55 -4.33
N ASP A 248 7.88 0.56 -4.24
CA ASP A 248 8.79 0.91 -5.34
C ASP A 248 9.00 -0.24 -6.33
N GLY A 249 8.53 -1.46 -6.01
CA GLY A 249 8.47 -2.58 -6.93
C GLY A 249 7.37 -2.42 -7.98
N LEU A 250 6.32 -1.65 -7.64
CA LEU A 250 5.22 -1.36 -8.54
C LEU A 250 5.50 -0.18 -9.46
N ASP A 251 4.94 -0.25 -10.68
CA ASP A 251 4.83 0.91 -11.56
C ASP A 251 4.07 2.07 -10.88
N GLU A 252 4.45 3.31 -11.19
CA GLU A 252 3.84 4.52 -10.60
C GLU A 252 2.30 4.55 -10.74
N SER A 253 1.74 3.92 -11.78
CA SER A 253 0.28 3.82 -11.97
C SER A 253 -0.45 3.03 -10.88
N PHE A 254 0.26 2.16 -10.14
CA PHE A 254 -0.29 1.38 -9.04
C PHE A 254 -0.04 2.01 -7.67
N HIS A 255 0.80 3.04 -7.56
CA HIS A 255 1.14 3.65 -6.28
C HIS A 255 -0.09 4.18 -5.54
N ARG A 256 -1.09 4.72 -6.24
CA ARG A 256 -2.32 5.16 -5.61
C ARG A 256 -3.11 4.00 -5.00
N ALA A 257 -3.28 2.90 -5.73
CA ALA A 257 -3.92 1.70 -5.21
C ALA A 257 -3.17 1.16 -4.00
N TYR A 258 -1.84 1.08 -4.08
CA TYR A 258 -0.99 0.63 -3.00
C TYR A 258 -1.13 1.51 -1.76
N ASP A 259 -1.00 2.83 -1.92
CA ASP A 259 -1.07 3.78 -0.81
C ASP A 259 -2.46 3.76 -0.13
N GLN A 260 -3.54 3.51 -0.88
CA GLN A 260 -4.88 3.28 -0.33
C GLN A 260 -4.97 1.92 0.38
N ALA A 261 -4.43 0.87 -0.23
CA ALA A 261 -4.42 -0.49 0.33
C ALA A 261 -3.66 -0.55 1.67
N VAL A 262 -2.58 0.23 1.83
CA VAL A 262 -1.87 0.37 3.13
C VAL A 262 -2.81 0.90 4.22
N LEU A 263 -3.56 1.96 3.94
CA LEU A 263 -4.50 2.55 4.90
C LEU A 263 -5.60 1.55 5.28
N THR A 264 -6.21 0.92 4.27
CA THR A 264 -7.27 -0.06 4.45
C THR A 264 -6.78 -1.30 5.22
N ALA A 265 -5.61 -1.84 4.87
CA ALA A 265 -5.05 -3.01 5.55
C ALA A 265 -4.77 -2.72 7.03
N ALA A 266 -4.26 -1.54 7.35
CA ALA A 266 -4.04 -1.12 8.74
C ALA A 266 -5.35 -1.00 9.52
N ASP A 267 -6.40 -0.45 8.90
CA ASP A 267 -7.72 -0.35 9.53
C ASP A 267 -8.37 -1.72 9.78
N ILE A 268 -8.26 -2.64 8.83
CA ILE A 268 -8.76 -4.02 8.99
C ILE A 268 -7.98 -4.77 10.06
N PHE A 269 -6.65 -4.66 10.05
CA PHE A 269 -5.78 -5.33 11.02
C PHE A 269 -6.02 -4.83 12.45
N SER A 270 -6.32 -3.53 12.60
CA SER A 270 -6.64 -2.88 13.88
C SER A 270 -8.09 -2.93 14.30
N GLU A 271 -8.94 -3.54 13.47
CA GLU A 271 -10.37 -3.63 13.71
C GLU A 271 -11.02 -2.25 13.95
N SER A 272 -10.47 -1.21 13.32
CA SER A 272 -10.93 0.17 13.48
C SER A 272 -12.16 0.50 12.64
N ILE A 273 -12.60 -0.44 11.79
CA ILE A 273 -13.69 -0.30 10.84
C ILE A 273 -14.62 -1.52 10.91
N ASP A 274 -15.89 -1.30 10.58
CA ASP A 274 -16.90 -2.36 10.53
C ASP A 274 -16.82 -3.15 9.21
N ASP A 275 -17.23 -4.42 9.24
CA ASP A 275 -17.25 -5.29 8.07
C ASP A 275 -18.39 -4.91 7.10
N PRO A 276 -18.10 -4.36 5.91
CA PRO A 276 -19.13 -3.96 4.96
C PRO A 276 -19.77 -5.14 4.23
N THR A 277 -19.19 -6.35 4.37
CA THR A 277 -19.69 -7.57 3.72
C THR A 277 -20.62 -8.39 4.60
N GLY A 278 -20.68 -8.08 5.90
CA GLY A 278 -21.48 -8.80 6.88
C GLY A 278 -21.07 -10.26 7.06
N GLY A 279 -19.76 -10.55 7.04
CA GLY A 279 -19.22 -11.89 7.26
C GLY A 279 -18.93 -12.69 5.99
N ALA A 280 -18.70 -12.04 4.84
CA ALA A 280 -18.35 -12.78 3.62
C ALA A 280 -17.00 -13.48 3.75
N PHE A 281 -16.93 -14.69 3.20
CA PHE A 281 -15.74 -15.55 3.22
C PHE A 281 -15.23 -15.89 1.82
N ALA A 282 -15.92 -15.48 0.76
CA ALA A 282 -15.44 -15.59 -0.60
C ALA A 282 -15.99 -14.45 -1.46
N PHE A 283 -15.35 -14.18 -2.59
CA PHE A 283 -15.83 -13.26 -3.60
C PHE A 283 -15.39 -13.72 -5.00
N PHE A 284 -16.05 -13.18 -6.02
CA PHE A 284 -15.67 -13.36 -7.42
C PHE A 284 -16.09 -12.13 -8.23
N SER A 285 -15.41 -11.90 -9.35
CA SER A 285 -15.87 -10.93 -10.35
C SER A 285 -16.86 -11.61 -11.29
N PRO A 286 -18.14 -11.21 -11.33
CA PRO A 286 -19.14 -11.88 -12.15
C PRO A 286 -18.91 -11.62 -13.64
N THR A 287 -19.19 -12.62 -14.45
CA THR A 287 -19.45 -12.48 -15.88
C THR A 287 -20.83 -11.86 -16.13
N GLU A 288 -21.09 -11.42 -17.37
CA GLU A 288 -22.41 -10.88 -17.76
C GLU A 288 -23.53 -11.92 -17.56
N GLU A 289 -23.26 -13.20 -17.84
CA GLU A 289 -24.21 -14.30 -17.67
C GLU A 289 -24.52 -14.55 -16.18
N GLU A 290 -23.49 -14.59 -15.34
CA GLU A 290 -23.65 -14.75 -13.89
C GLU A 290 -24.39 -13.55 -13.29
N TRP A 291 -24.05 -12.32 -13.68
CA TRP A 291 -24.74 -11.13 -13.19
C TRP A 291 -26.22 -11.10 -13.61
N SER A 292 -26.53 -11.49 -14.84
CA SER A 292 -27.91 -11.64 -15.32
C SER A 292 -28.67 -12.66 -14.46
N CYS A 293 -28.06 -13.81 -14.16
CA CYS A 293 -28.62 -14.83 -13.29
C CYS A 293 -28.89 -14.30 -11.86
N ILE A 294 -27.92 -13.58 -11.28
CA ILE A 294 -28.01 -13.01 -9.93
C ILE A 294 -29.13 -11.96 -9.85
N LEU A 295 -29.27 -11.10 -10.86
CA LEU A 295 -30.35 -10.12 -10.95
C LEU A 295 -31.73 -10.77 -11.05
N ASP A 296 -31.84 -11.85 -11.84
CA ASP A 296 -33.08 -12.62 -11.95
C ASP A 296 -33.46 -13.26 -10.61
N LEU A 297 -32.50 -13.88 -9.91
CA LEU A 297 -32.71 -14.44 -8.56
C LEU A 297 -33.14 -13.37 -7.56
N TYR A 298 -32.46 -12.23 -7.54
CA TYR A 298 -32.80 -11.11 -6.66
C TYR A 298 -34.23 -10.62 -6.91
N THR A 299 -34.59 -10.43 -8.18
CA THR A 299 -35.93 -9.95 -8.59
C THR A 299 -37.03 -10.95 -8.25
N GLN A 300 -36.76 -12.25 -8.39
CA GLN A 300 -37.72 -13.32 -8.11
C GLN A 300 -37.73 -13.76 -6.64
N GLN A 301 -36.87 -13.19 -5.79
CA GLN A 301 -36.66 -13.64 -4.41
C GLN A 301 -36.35 -15.14 -4.33
N GLY A 302 -35.46 -15.60 -5.21
CA GLY A 302 -35.06 -17.00 -5.28
C GLY A 302 -34.51 -17.51 -3.94
N THR A 303 -34.74 -18.79 -3.66
CA THR A 303 -34.33 -19.44 -2.41
C THR A 303 -33.20 -20.45 -2.59
N ASN A 304 -32.73 -20.67 -3.82
CA ASN A 304 -31.60 -21.54 -4.17
C ASN A 304 -30.74 -20.86 -5.23
N ILE A 305 -29.42 -21.00 -5.15
CA ILE A 305 -28.47 -20.44 -6.12
C ILE A 305 -28.16 -21.52 -7.17
N PRO A 306 -28.53 -21.33 -8.45
CA PRO A 306 -28.16 -22.25 -9.50
C PRO A 306 -26.67 -22.04 -9.88
N PRO A 307 -26.00 -23.07 -10.42
CA PRO A 307 -24.58 -22.96 -10.82
C PRO A 307 -24.26 -21.85 -11.83
N SER A 308 -25.27 -21.39 -12.59
CA SER A 308 -25.10 -20.29 -13.55
C SER A 308 -24.98 -18.91 -12.89
N CYS A 309 -25.14 -18.81 -11.57
CA CYS A 309 -25.04 -17.57 -10.80
C CYS A 309 -23.68 -17.44 -10.08
N GLY A 310 -22.70 -18.30 -10.39
CA GLY A 310 -21.41 -18.35 -9.71
C GLY A 310 -21.43 -19.33 -8.52
N PHE A 311 -21.00 -18.87 -7.35
CA PHE A 311 -20.89 -19.72 -6.16
C PHE A 311 -22.22 -20.32 -5.70
N THR A 312 -22.14 -21.56 -5.22
CA THR A 312 -23.25 -22.38 -4.73
C THR A 312 -22.87 -23.08 -3.42
N ASP A 313 -23.85 -23.68 -2.74
CA ASP A 313 -23.61 -24.49 -1.54
C ASP A 313 -22.61 -25.64 -1.77
N SER A 314 -22.51 -26.16 -3.00
CA SER A 314 -21.54 -27.23 -3.31
C SER A 314 -20.10 -26.76 -3.38
N ASP A 315 -19.86 -25.46 -3.59
CA ASP A 315 -18.52 -24.88 -3.58
C ASP A 315 -18.01 -24.71 -2.15
N PHE A 316 -18.93 -24.52 -1.18
CA PHE A 316 -18.61 -24.31 0.23
C PHE A 316 -19.46 -25.21 1.16
N PRO A 317 -19.33 -26.54 1.07
CA PRO A 317 -20.22 -27.47 1.78
C PRO A 317 -20.19 -27.30 3.30
N SER A 318 -19.06 -26.92 3.87
CA SER A 318 -18.90 -26.69 5.32
C SER A 318 -19.49 -25.37 5.81
N LEU A 319 -19.77 -24.43 4.89
CA LEU A 319 -20.32 -23.10 5.18
C LEU A 319 -21.72 -22.90 4.59
N ALA A 320 -22.27 -23.92 3.94
CA ALA A 320 -23.63 -23.94 3.44
C ALA A 320 -24.66 -23.90 4.59
N PRO A 321 -25.87 -23.34 4.36
CA PRO A 321 -26.29 -22.65 3.15
C PRO A 321 -25.63 -21.26 3.00
N ILE A 322 -25.30 -20.88 1.76
CA ILE A 322 -24.72 -19.57 1.46
C ILE A 322 -25.76 -18.59 0.91
N GLU A 323 -25.44 -17.31 0.96
CA GLU A 323 -26.11 -16.25 0.21
C GLU A 323 -25.09 -15.41 -0.57
N LEU A 324 -25.50 -14.91 -1.74
CA LEU A 324 -24.74 -13.96 -2.54
C LEU A 324 -25.08 -12.54 -2.09
N PHE A 325 -24.05 -11.77 -1.76
CA PHE A 325 -24.16 -10.40 -1.28
C PHE A 325 -23.45 -9.44 -2.23
N VAL A 326 -24.11 -8.34 -2.57
CA VAL A 326 -23.53 -7.24 -3.34
C VAL A 326 -23.67 -5.96 -2.53
N PRO A 327 -22.57 -5.43 -1.96
CA PRO A 327 -22.59 -4.16 -1.24
C PRO A 327 -23.03 -3.02 -2.17
N ARG A 328 -23.75 -2.03 -1.63
CA ARG A 328 -24.24 -0.88 -2.40
C ARG A 328 -23.17 -0.11 -3.12
N ASP A 329 -22.14 0.19 -2.34
CA ASP A 329 -21.11 1.15 -2.69
C ASP A 329 -19.86 0.45 -3.23
N ILE A 330 -19.97 -0.84 -3.58
CA ILE A 330 -18.94 -1.55 -4.34
C ILE A 330 -18.81 -0.91 -5.73
N TRP A 331 -17.58 -0.83 -6.25
CA TRP A 331 -17.35 -0.27 -7.57
C TRP A 331 -18.15 -1.03 -8.64
N ARG A 332 -18.77 -0.29 -9.58
CA ARG A 332 -19.58 -0.85 -10.68
C ARG A 332 -19.08 -0.41 -12.04
N TYR A 333 -19.14 -1.33 -13.00
CA TYR A 333 -18.89 -1.04 -14.41
C TYR A 333 -20.00 -0.13 -15.00
N LYS A 334 -19.77 0.39 -16.20
CA LYS A 334 -20.71 1.32 -16.86
C LYS A 334 -22.08 0.71 -17.17
N ASP A 335 -22.14 -0.61 -17.28
CA ASP A 335 -23.36 -1.40 -17.47
C ASP A 335 -24.10 -1.68 -16.14
N GLY A 336 -23.55 -1.25 -15.01
CA GLY A 336 -24.11 -1.42 -13.66
C GLY A 336 -23.69 -2.72 -12.97
N MET A 337 -22.95 -3.60 -13.64
CA MET A 337 -22.42 -4.83 -13.05
C MET A 337 -21.43 -4.50 -11.92
N PRO A 338 -21.54 -5.12 -10.73
CA PRO A 338 -20.57 -4.92 -9.66
C PRO A 338 -19.22 -5.53 -10.04
N SER A 339 -18.14 -4.93 -9.55
CA SER A 339 -16.79 -5.49 -9.66
C SER A 339 -16.66 -6.83 -8.95
N PHE A 340 -17.39 -7.00 -7.84
CA PHE A 340 -17.36 -8.21 -7.02
C PHE A 340 -18.74 -8.57 -6.49
N VAL A 341 -18.99 -9.88 -6.42
CA VAL A 341 -20.09 -10.51 -5.69
C VAL A 341 -19.47 -11.35 -4.57
N PHE A 342 -20.04 -11.27 -3.39
CA PHE A 342 -19.51 -11.89 -2.18
C PHE A 342 -20.39 -13.08 -1.78
N ALA A 343 -19.79 -14.14 -1.24
CA ALA A 343 -20.52 -15.24 -0.61
C ALA A 343 -20.33 -15.18 0.91
N ARG A 344 -21.43 -15.30 1.64
CA ARG A 344 -21.45 -15.39 3.11
C ARG A 344 -22.44 -16.44 3.58
N GLN A 345 -22.30 -16.87 4.84
CA GLN A 345 -23.21 -17.86 5.40
C GLN A 345 -24.61 -17.24 5.59
N LYS A 346 -25.64 -17.93 5.14
CA LYS A 346 -27.03 -17.47 5.23
C LYS A 346 -27.51 -17.52 6.69
N GLY A 347 -27.88 -16.37 7.24
CA GLY A 347 -28.28 -16.27 8.65
C GLY A 347 -29.65 -16.90 8.99
N ASN A 348 -30.62 -16.84 8.07
CA ASN A 348 -31.97 -17.39 8.26
C ASN A 348 -32.37 -18.29 7.07
N SER A 349 -32.82 -19.52 7.33
CA SER A 349 -33.06 -20.54 6.28
C SER A 349 -34.15 -20.16 5.25
N GLU A 350 -35.09 -19.28 5.60
CA GLU A 350 -36.26 -18.95 4.75
C GLU A 350 -36.12 -17.66 3.91
N GLY A 351 -34.99 -16.94 3.99
CA GLY A 351 -34.78 -15.69 3.24
C GLY A 351 -34.38 -15.86 1.76
N PRO A 352 -34.35 -14.77 0.97
CA PRO A 352 -33.75 -14.80 -0.37
C PRO A 352 -32.27 -15.17 -0.29
N VAL A 353 -31.73 -15.80 -1.34
CA VAL A 353 -30.30 -16.15 -1.42
C VAL A 353 -29.44 -15.09 -2.09
N VAL A 354 -30.04 -13.98 -2.53
CA VAL A 354 -29.32 -12.83 -3.08
C VAL A 354 -29.76 -11.58 -2.32
N ILE A 355 -28.78 -10.83 -1.82
CA ILE A 355 -28.97 -9.54 -1.16
C ILE A 355 -28.14 -8.50 -1.91
N ILE A 356 -28.81 -7.46 -2.40
CA ILE A 356 -28.19 -6.27 -2.99
C ILE A 356 -28.61 -5.10 -2.13
N GLU A 357 -27.67 -4.54 -1.38
CA GLU A 357 -27.92 -3.38 -0.51
C GLU A 357 -27.50 -2.08 -1.18
#